data_AF-A0A154M9Z2-F1
#
_entry.id   AF-A0A154M9Z2-F1
#
_cell.length_a   1.000
_cell.length_b   1.000
_cell.length_c   1.000
_cell.angle_alpha   90.00
_cell.angle_beta   90.00
_cell.angle_gamma   90.00
#
_symmetry.space_group_name_H-M   'P 1'
#
loop_
_entity.id
_entity.type
_entity.pdbx_description
1 polymer ?
#
loop_
_entity_poly.entity_id
_entity_poly.type
_entity_poly.pdbx_seq_one_letter_code
_entity_poly.pdbx_strand_id
1 'polypeptide(L)'
;MATSGTQRPGGRTERTRLAVLHATLDLLAERGFSELTVDAVAERSGVHKTTVYRRWSSPDGLVAAALRLGTEDDWAAPDTGSVEDDLYEVAAEVVRYFTEPGLKELPTASVLAAFQAPQAAEALYGFYQDRHERMKPIVERAIARGEVPEGTDPVEVVRAVCGPVFYRLFVSREGVTPAGARVTARAVAVAAREGAFRGIPHSED
;
A
#
# COMPACT_ATOMS: atom_id res chain seq x y z
N MET A 1 -19.65 42.36 -0.01
CA MET A 1 -18.35 41.77 -0.40
C MET A 1 -17.87 40.90 0.76
N ALA A 2 -18.11 39.59 0.69
CA ALA A 2 -17.60 38.62 1.66
C ALA A 2 -16.46 37.85 0.97
N THR A 3 -15.24 38.05 1.43
CA THR A 3 -14.05 37.38 0.92
C THR A 3 -14.03 35.94 1.41
N SER A 4 -14.25 35.03 0.45
CA SER A 4 -14.08 33.60 0.58
C SER A 4 -12.67 33.28 1.11
N GLY A 5 -12.61 32.59 2.25
CA GLY A 5 -11.35 32.16 2.87
C GLY A 5 -10.69 31.09 2.00
N THR A 6 -9.71 31.51 1.20
CA THR A 6 -8.89 30.63 0.38
C THR A 6 -8.15 29.63 1.28
N GLN A 7 -8.53 28.35 1.18
CA GLN A 7 -7.82 27.23 1.78
C GLN A 7 -6.41 27.19 1.19
N ARG A 8 -5.39 27.50 1.99
CA ARG A 8 -3.98 27.41 1.58
C ARG A 8 -3.47 25.99 1.84
N PRO A 9 -2.81 25.33 0.87
CA PRO A 9 -2.11 24.07 1.12
C PRO A 9 -1.03 24.29 2.18
N GLY A 10 -0.94 23.43 3.20
CA GLY A 10 0.06 23.54 4.28
C GLY A 10 -0.36 24.35 5.53
N GLY A 11 -1.63 24.69 5.68
CA GLY A 11 -2.14 25.41 6.86
C GLY A 11 -2.07 24.62 8.18
N ARG A 12 -2.40 25.28 9.31
CA ARG A 12 -2.46 24.67 10.66
C ARG A 12 -3.26 23.37 10.69
N THR A 13 -4.35 23.30 9.93
CA THR A 13 -5.22 22.13 9.79
C THR A 13 -4.48 20.90 9.24
N GLU A 14 -3.54 21.13 8.32
CA GLU A 14 -2.77 20.06 7.68
C GLU A 14 -1.65 19.58 8.60
N ARG A 15 -0.95 20.50 9.27
CA ARG A 15 0.00 20.14 10.34
C ARG A 15 -0.65 19.31 11.44
N THR A 16 -1.87 19.66 11.85
CA THR A 16 -2.65 18.87 12.82
C THR A 16 -3.00 17.50 12.26
N ARG A 17 -3.39 17.40 10.99
CA ARG A 17 -3.68 16.12 10.33
C ARG A 17 -2.45 15.22 10.36
N LEU A 18 -1.31 15.70 9.84
CA LEU A 18 -0.07 14.94 9.76
C LEU A 18 0.44 14.52 11.15
N ALA A 19 0.38 15.40 12.15
CA ALA A 19 0.78 15.06 13.52
C ALA A 19 -0.05 13.89 14.10
N VAL A 20 -1.36 13.87 13.87
CA VAL A 20 -2.24 12.77 14.31
C VAL A 20 -1.96 11.49 13.54
N LEU A 21 -1.76 11.58 12.23
CA LEU A 21 -1.51 10.41 11.40
C LEU A 21 -0.15 9.79 11.70
N HIS A 22 0.92 10.58 11.83
CA HIS A 22 2.22 10.05 12.25
C HIS A 22 2.17 9.40 13.63
N ALA A 23 1.50 10.04 14.61
CA ALA A 23 1.30 9.42 15.92
C ALA A 23 0.52 8.10 15.85
N THR A 24 -0.45 8.01 14.95
CA THR A 24 -1.18 6.76 14.68
C THR A 24 -0.25 5.69 14.13
N LEU A 25 0.57 6.02 13.13
CA LEU A 25 1.50 5.08 12.50
C LEU A 25 2.54 4.58 13.50
N ASP A 26 3.11 5.47 14.32
CA ASP A 26 4.07 5.14 15.37
C ASP A 26 3.47 4.17 16.39
N LEU A 27 2.29 4.49 16.92
CA LEU A 27 1.63 3.63 17.92
C LEU A 27 1.20 2.29 17.34
N LEU A 28 0.74 2.28 16.09
CA LEU A 28 0.36 1.07 15.38
C LEU A 28 1.59 0.17 15.16
N ALA A 29 2.74 0.74 14.82
CA ALA A 29 4.01 0.03 14.69
C ALA A 29 4.54 -0.49 16.04
N GLU A 30 4.45 0.32 17.11
CA GLU A 30 4.97 -0.02 18.45
C GLU A 30 4.13 -1.07 19.18
N ARG A 31 2.80 -1.00 19.08
CA ARG A 31 1.86 -1.72 19.97
C ARG A 31 0.81 -2.54 19.23
N GLY A 32 0.73 -2.41 17.91
CA GLY A 32 -0.30 -3.07 17.10
C GLY A 32 -1.69 -2.45 17.24
N PHE A 33 -2.62 -2.97 16.45
CA PHE A 33 -3.98 -2.41 16.33
C PHE A 33 -4.81 -2.55 17.61
N SER A 34 -4.66 -3.66 18.35
CA SER A 34 -5.46 -3.96 19.55
C SER A 34 -5.24 -2.96 20.70
N GLU A 35 -4.08 -2.32 20.74
CA GLU A 35 -3.72 -1.34 21.77
C GLU A 35 -3.88 0.13 21.29
N LEU A 36 -4.25 0.33 20.02
CA LEU A 36 -4.43 1.65 19.45
C LEU A 36 -5.72 2.29 19.99
N THR A 37 -5.59 3.46 20.64
CA THR A 37 -6.74 4.24 21.12
C THR A 37 -6.65 5.68 20.66
N VAL A 38 -7.80 6.32 20.47
CA VAL A 38 -7.88 7.75 20.12
C VAL A 38 -7.19 8.62 21.19
N ASP A 39 -7.25 8.19 22.45
CA ASP A 39 -6.58 8.85 23.57
C ASP A 39 -5.06 8.78 23.48
N ALA A 40 -4.51 7.58 23.26
CA ALA A 40 -3.07 7.41 23.08
C ALA A 40 -2.56 8.23 21.87
N VAL A 41 -3.34 8.29 20.79
CA VAL A 41 -3.00 9.11 19.61
C VAL A 41 -3.05 10.59 19.92
N ALA A 42 -4.06 11.07 20.65
CA ALA A 42 -4.15 12.47 21.06
C ALA A 42 -2.97 12.88 21.95
N GLU A 43 -2.60 12.02 22.90
CA GLU A 43 -1.43 12.21 23.76
C GLU A 43 -0.13 12.25 22.95
N ARG A 44 0.12 11.24 22.11
CA ARG A 44 1.35 11.14 21.29
C ARG A 44 1.48 12.28 20.28
N SER A 45 0.39 12.69 19.64
CA SER A 45 0.39 13.76 18.65
C SER A 45 0.46 15.17 19.26
N GLY A 46 0.21 15.31 20.57
CA GLY A 46 0.06 16.61 21.23
C GLY A 46 -1.17 17.40 20.78
N VAL A 47 -2.10 16.78 20.02
CA VAL A 47 -3.33 17.40 19.55
C VAL A 47 -4.43 17.23 20.57
N HIS A 48 -5.18 18.29 20.85
CA HIS A 48 -6.25 18.25 21.84
C HIS A 48 -7.27 17.15 21.54
N LYS A 49 -7.59 16.32 22.55
CA LYS A 49 -8.47 15.14 22.45
C LYS A 49 -9.77 15.41 21.68
N THR A 50 -10.48 16.49 21.99
CA THR A 50 -11.74 16.84 21.29
C THR A 50 -11.57 17.07 19.79
N THR A 51 -10.39 17.51 19.33
CA THR A 51 -10.09 17.68 17.91
C THR A 51 -9.87 16.34 17.22
N VAL A 52 -9.21 15.38 17.87
CA VAL A 52 -8.98 14.04 17.34
C VAL A 52 -10.30 13.26 17.26
N TYR A 53 -11.07 13.25 18.37
CA TYR A 53 -12.38 12.61 18.41
C TYR A 53 -13.35 13.14 17.35
N ARG A 54 -13.39 14.46 17.12
CA ARG A 54 -14.29 15.04 16.11
C ARG A 54 -13.96 14.60 14.68
N ARG A 55 -12.69 14.31 14.38
CA ARG A 55 -12.21 14.09 13.01
C ARG A 55 -12.11 12.61 12.63
N TRP A 56 -11.67 11.76 13.57
CA TRP A 56 -11.44 10.34 13.28
C TRP A 56 -12.31 9.40 14.09
N SER A 57 -12.84 9.86 15.24
CA SER A 57 -13.84 9.18 16.10
C SER A 57 -13.43 7.83 16.72
N SER A 58 -12.55 7.07 16.08
CA SER A 58 -12.24 5.69 16.44
C SER A 58 -10.86 5.23 15.92
N PRO A 59 -10.27 4.17 16.50
CA PRO A 59 -8.97 3.64 16.06
C PRO A 59 -8.95 3.13 14.62
N ASP A 60 -10.02 2.51 14.15
CA ASP A 60 -10.18 2.09 12.75
C ASP A 60 -10.21 3.29 11.79
N GLY A 61 -10.89 4.38 12.18
CA GLY A 61 -10.91 5.64 11.44
C GLY A 61 -9.54 6.30 11.34
N LEU A 62 -8.73 6.18 12.40
CA LEU A 62 -7.34 6.64 12.42
C LEU A 62 -6.46 5.81 11.46
N VAL A 63 -6.52 4.48 11.54
CA VAL A 63 -5.77 3.58 10.62
C VAL A 63 -6.18 3.82 9.18
N ALA A 64 -7.47 3.94 8.91
CA ALA A 64 -7.99 4.19 7.57
C ALA A 64 -7.46 5.53 7.00
N ALA A 65 -7.40 6.57 7.83
CA ALA A 65 -6.83 7.85 7.42
C ALA A 65 -5.31 7.80 7.22
N ALA A 66 -4.60 6.99 8.01
CA ALA A 66 -3.17 6.80 7.89
C ALA A 66 -2.80 6.00 6.62
N LEU A 67 -3.59 4.98 6.26
CA LEU A 67 -3.48 4.26 4.99
C LEU A 67 -3.71 5.17 3.78
N ARG A 68 -4.70 6.06 3.85
CA ARG A 68 -4.91 7.09 2.81
C ARG A 68 -3.76 8.09 2.70
N LEU A 69 -3.10 8.44 3.81
CA LEU A 69 -1.87 9.25 3.73
C LEU A 69 -0.77 8.52 2.95
N GLY A 70 -0.70 7.19 3.06
CA GLY A 70 0.25 6.36 2.32
C GLY A 70 0.05 6.37 0.79
N THR A 71 -1.10 6.83 0.29
CA THR A 71 -1.34 7.05 -1.15
C THR A 71 -0.96 8.48 -1.59
N GLU A 72 -0.54 9.35 -0.67
CA GLU A 72 -0.10 10.72 -1.01
C GLU A 72 1.41 10.79 -1.34
N ASP A 73 2.08 9.64 -1.47
CA ASP A 73 3.50 9.56 -1.81
C ASP A 73 3.77 9.81 -3.31
N ASP A 74 5.06 9.97 -3.63
CA ASP A 74 5.56 10.20 -4.98
C ASP A 74 6.00 8.90 -5.68
N TRP A 75 5.53 7.75 -5.20
CA TRP A 75 5.91 6.47 -5.77
C TRP A 75 5.50 6.35 -7.23
N ALA A 76 6.42 5.86 -8.05
CA ALA A 76 6.22 5.62 -9.47
C ALA A 76 6.70 4.21 -9.84
N ALA A 77 6.05 3.62 -10.84
CA ALA A 77 6.46 2.33 -11.38
C ALA A 77 7.94 2.33 -11.79
N PRO A 78 8.73 1.30 -11.42
CA PRO A 78 10.07 1.09 -11.95
C PRO A 78 10.06 1.06 -13.47
N ASP A 79 11.10 1.61 -14.11
CA ASP A 79 11.29 1.57 -15.58
C ASP A 79 12.74 1.21 -15.90
N THR A 80 13.07 -0.06 -15.70
CA THR A 80 14.38 -0.67 -15.93
C THR A 80 14.61 -1.03 -17.40
N GLY A 81 13.55 -1.02 -18.21
CA GLY A 81 13.57 -1.41 -19.61
C GLY A 81 13.23 -2.89 -19.89
N SER A 82 12.94 -3.69 -18.85
CA SER A 82 12.39 -5.05 -19.01
C SER A 82 11.25 -5.30 -18.04
N VAL A 83 10.20 -6.01 -18.50
CA VAL A 83 9.08 -6.40 -17.63
C VAL A 83 9.54 -7.28 -16.47
N GLU A 84 10.56 -8.13 -16.67
CA GLU A 84 11.04 -9.03 -15.62
C GLU A 84 11.77 -8.28 -14.50
N ASP A 85 12.60 -7.30 -14.87
CA ASP A 85 13.33 -6.47 -13.92
C ASP A 85 12.38 -5.49 -13.20
N ASP A 86 11.42 -4.89 -13.92
CA ASP A 86 10.39 -4.04 -13.31
C ASP A 86 9.55 -4.81 -12.27
N LEU A 87 9.14 -6.04 -12.59
CA LEU A 87 8.41 -6.92 -11.67
C LEU A 87 9.27 -7.35 -10.48
N TYR A 88 10.57 -7.54 -10.69
CA TYR A 88 11.49 -7.82 -9.59
C TYR A 88 11.60 -6.62 -8.63
N GLU A 89 11.76 -5.40 -9.14
CA GLU A 89 11.87 -4.21 -8.30
C GLU A 89 10.61 -4.03 -7.43
N VAL A 90 9.41 -4.26 -8.00
CA VAL A 90 8.15 -4.28 -7.23
C VAL A 90 8.17 -5.35 -6.14
N ALA A 91 8.51 -6.60 -6.46
CA ALA A 91 8.52 -7.69 -5.49
C ALA A 91 9.60 -7.51 -4.42
N ALA A 92 10.78 -7.00 -4.79
CA ALA A 92 11.88 -6.69 -3.89
C ALA A 92 11.53 -5.53 -2.94
N GLU A 93 10.81 -4.52 -3.43
CA GLU A 93 10.28 -3.44 -2.62
C GLU A 93 9.30 -3.96 -1.56
N VAL A 94 8.37 -4.86 -1.92
CA VAL A 94 7.49 -5.53 -0.95
C VAL A 94 8.32 -6.31 0.08
N VAL A 95 9.30 -7.11 -0.37
CA VAL A 95 10.19 -7.83 0.56
C VAL A 95 10.87 -6.86 1.54
N ARG A 96 11.44 -5.76 1.05
CA ARG A 96 12.10 -4.75 1.88
C ARG A 96 11.14 -4.13 2.88
N TYR A 97 9.97 -3.65 2.43
CA TYR A 97 8.99 -3.04 3.31
C TYR A 97 8.49 -3.96 4.41
N PHE A 98 8.42 -5.27 4.19
CA PHE A 98 7.92 -6.21 5.20
C PHE A 98 9.02 -6.92 6.01
N THR A 99 10.31 -6.67 5.73
CA THR A 99 11.42 -7.33 6.45
C THR A 99 12.41 -6.37 7.10
N GLU A 100 12.57 -5.16 6.58
CA GLU A 100 13.52 -4.18 7.09
C GLU A 100 13.05 -3.60 8.44
N PRO A 101 13.89 -3.67 9.50
CA PRO A 101 13.56 -3.07 10.79
C PRO A 101 13.30 -1.56 10.65
N GLY A 102 12.20 -1.08 11.24
CA GLY A 102 11.77 0.31 11.15
C GLY A 102 10.87 0.61 9.94
N LEU A 103 10.81 -0.29 8.95
CA LEU A 103 9.85 -0.21 7.85
C LEU A 103 8.71 -1.21 7.99
N LYS A 104 8.99 -2.42 8.50
CA LYS A 104 8.06 -3.56 8.49
C LYS A 104 6.89 -3.44 9.44
N GLU A 105 7.05 -2.68 10.52
CA GLU A 105 6.09 -2.64 11.62
C GLU A 105 4.75 -2.07 11.14
N LEU A 106 4.81 -0.95 10.40
CA LEU A 106 3.63 -0.29 9.86
C LEU A 106 2.83 -1.14 8.86
N PRO A 107 3.39 -1.58 7.71
CA PRO A 107 2.63 -2.31 6.70
C PRO A 107 2.13 -3.66 7.25
N THR A 108 2.90 -4.32 8.15
CA THR A 108 2.43 -5.51 8.87
C THR A 108 1.21 -5.21 9.72
N ALA A 109 1.28 -4.16 10.54
CA ALA A 109 0.17 -3.80 11.42
C ALA A 109 -1.07 -3.32 10.65
N SER A 110 -0.90 -2.66 9.50
CA SER A 110 -2.00 -2.31 8.59
C SER A 110 -2.72 -3.53 8.03
N VAL A 111 -1.99 -4.55 7.58
CA VAL A 111 -2.58 -5.83 7.13
C VAL A 111 -3.33 -6.49 8.28
N LEU A 112 -2.73 -6.56 9.48
CA LEU A 112 -3.38 -7.15 10.65
C LEU A 112 -4.63 -6.38 11.11
N ALA A 113 -4.67 -5.06 10.95
CA ALA A 113 -5.85 -4.24 11.26
C ALA A 113 -7.02 -4.53 10.31
N ALA A 114 -6.74 -4.80 9.03
CA ALA A 114 -7.77 -5.15 8.05
C ALA A 114 -8.52 -6.46 8.40
N PHE A 115 -7.86 -7.41 9.07
CA PHE A 115 -8.53 -8.62 9.57
C PHE A 115 -9.45 -8.38 10.78
N GLN A 116 -9.33 -7.22 11.44
CA GLN A 116 -10.03 -6.92 12.70
C GLN A 116 -11.11 -5.85 12.55
N ALA A 117 -11.00 -4.97 11.55
CA ALA A 117 -11.89 -3.82 11.40
C ALA A 117 -12.28 -3.58 9.92
N PRO A 118 -13.58 -3.54 9.59
CA PRO A 118 -14.06 -3.30 8.22
C PRO A 118 -13.56 -1.99 7.61
N GLN A 119 -13.49 -0.90 8.38
CA GLN A 119 -13.01 0.38 7.85
C GLN A 119 -11.51 0.35 7.51
N ALA A 120 -10.71 -0.42 8.25
CA ALA A 120 -9.30 -0.63 7.93
C ALA A 120 -9.15 -1.53 6.69
N ALA A 121 -9.99 -2.55 6.54
CA ALA A 121 -10.02 -3.38 5.34
C ALA A 121 -10.35 -2.57 4.08
N GLU A 122 -11.37 -1.71 4.13
CA GLU A 122 -11.75 -0.83 3.03
C GLU A 122 -10.62 0.13 2.65
N ALA A 123 -9.95 0.72 3.65
CA ALA A 123 -8.82 1.61 3.40
C ALA A 123 -7.60 0.88 2.81
N LEU A 124 -7.34 -0.36 3.24
CA LEU A 124 -6.27 -1.18 2.70
C LEU A 124 -6.57 -1.60 1.26
N TYR A 125 -7.83 -1.93 0.96
CA TYR A 125 -8.30 -2.18 -0.39
C TYR A 125 -8.07 -0.98 -1.29
N GLY A 126 -8.51 0.21 -0.88
CA GLY A 126 -8.28 1.46 -1.62
C GLY A 126 -6.79 1.78 -1.82
N PHE A 127 -5.95 1.54 -0.82
CA PHE A 127 -4.48 1.69 -0.94
C PHE A 127 -3.92 0.78 -2.04
N TYR A 128 -4.28 -0.49 -2.06
CA TYR A 128 -3.79 -1.41 -3.09
C TYR A 128 -4.39 -1.13 -4.47
N GLN A 129 -5.63 -0.63 -4.56
CA GLN A 129 -6.17 -0.16 -5.85
C GLN A 129 -5.33 0.97 -6.44
N ASP A 130 -4.97 1.99 -5.65
CA ASP A 130 -4.07 3.08 -6.07
C ASP A 130 -2.70 2.53 -6.51
N ARG A 131 -2.11 1.60 -5.74
CA ARG A 131 -0.84 0.95 -6.11
C ARG A 131 -0.93 0.19 -7.44
N HIS A 132 -2.00 -0.58 -7.64
CA HIS A 132 -2.20 -1.30 -8.90
C HIS A 132 -2.33 -0.34 -10.08
N GLU A 133 -3.06 0.77 -9.93
CA GLU A 133 -3.17 1.81 -10.96
C GLU A 133 -1.80 2.37 -11.34
N ARG A 134 -0.99 2.73 -10.33
CA ARG A 134 0.36 3.28 -10.54
C ARG A 134 1.34 2.25 -11.12
N MET A 135 1.05 0.95 -10.99
CA MET A 135 1.88 -0.14 -11.54
C MET A 135 1.51 -0.52 -12.99
N LYS A 136 0.34 -0.11 -13.49
CA LYS A 136 -0.07 -0.36 -14.89
C LYS A 136 1.01 -0.01 -15.94
N PRO A 137 1.75 1.10 -15.81
CA PRO A 137 2.78 1.47 -16.78
C PRO A 137 3.85 0.40 -17.03
N ILE A 138 4.11 -0.50 -16.06
CA ILE A 138 5.06 -1.62 -16.24
C ILE A 138 4.64 -2.49 -17.42
N VAL A 139 3.37 -2.91 -17.45
CA VAL A 139 2.85 -3.80 -18.49
C VAL A 139 2.58 -3.02 -19.78
N GLU A 140 2.10 -1.78 -19.70
CA GLU A 140 1.89 -0.94 -20.89
C GLU A 140 3.19 -0.72 -21.66
N ARG A 141 4.30 -0.43 -20.97
CA ARG A 141 5.61 -0.31 -21.61
C ARG A 141 6.12 -1.65 -22.14
N ALA A 142 5.88 -2.75 -21.43
CA ALA A 142 6.23 -4.09 -21.90
C ALA A 142 5.49 -4.45 -23.21
N ILE A 143 4.20 -4.10 -23.33
CA ILE A 143 3.42 -4.24 -24.56
C ILE A 143 4.04 -3.38 -25.67
N ALA A 144 4.35 -2.11 -25.39
CA ALA A 144 4.96 -1.22 -26.37
C ALA A 144 6.32 -1.71 -26.88
N ARG A 145 7.08 -2.43 -26.04
CA ARG A 145 8.35 -3.07 -26.41
C ARG A 145 8.18 -4.45 -27.09
N GLY A 146 6.95 -4.98 -27.14
CA GLY A 146 6.67 -6.32 -27.66
C GLY A 146 7.14 -7.45 -26.76
N GLU A 147 7.41 -7.18 -25.47
CA GLU A 147 7.78 -8.22 -24.50
C GLU A 147 6.60 -9.09 -24.09
N VAL A 148 5.38 -8.53 -24.04
CA VAL A 148 4.16 -9.27 -23.68
C VAL A 148 3.05 -8.96 -24.68
N PRO A 149 2.07 -9.87 -24.87
CA PRO A 149 0.99 -9.66 -25.83
C PRO A 149 0.06 -8.50 -25.46
N GLU A 150 -0.55 -7.90 -26.47
CA GLU A 150 -1.62 -6.90 -26.29
C GLU A 150 -2.81 -7.48 -25.49
N GLY A 151 -3.39 -6.69 -24.60
CA GLY A 151 -4.48 -7.14 -23.73
C GLY A 151 -4.03 -8.02 -22.56
N THR A 152 -2.72 -8.04 -22.26
CA THR A 152 -2.21 -8.51 -20.96
C THR A 152 -2.76 -7.61 -19.86
N ASP A 153 -3.38 -8.21 -18.85
CA ASP A 153 -3.93 -7.51 -17.69
C ASP A 153 -2.82 -7.04 -16.75
N PRO A 154 -2.61 -5.71 -16.59
CA PRO A 154 -1.53 -5.21 -15.75
C PRO A 154 -1.73 -5.53 -14.26
N VAL A 155 -2.97 -5.54 -13.79
CA VAL A 155 -3.29 -5.73 -12.38
C VAL A 155 -3.03 -7.18 -11.99
N GLU A 156 -3.43 -8.13 -12.82
CA GLU A 156 -3.21 -9.55 -12.54
C GLU A 156 -1.74 -9.96 -12.60
N VAL A 157 -0.96 -9.39 -13.52
CA VAL A 157 0.50 -9.58 -13.56
C VAL A 157 1.15 -9.15 -12.24
N VAL A 158 0.77 -7.97 -11.72
CA VAL A 158 1.29 -7.46 -10.44
C VAL A 158 0.81 -8.30 -9.26
N ARG A 159 -0.47 -8.70 -9.23
CA ARG A 159 -1.00 -9.60 -8.19
C ARG A 159 -0.23 -10.92 -8.17
N ALA A 160 0.07 -11.49 -9.33
CA ALA A 160 0.81 -12.74 -9.45
C ALA A 160 2.25 -12.62 -8.93
N VAL A 161 2.90 -11.46 -9.07
CA VAL A 161 4.27 -11.27 -8.55
C VAL A 161 4.30 -11.05 -7.03
N CYS A 162 3.31 -10.34 -6.49
CA CYS A 162 3.25 -10.03 -5.06
C CYS A 162 2.62 -11.18 -4.23
N GLY A 163 1.71 -11.95 -4.80
CA GLY A 163 0.95 -13.00 -4.13
C GLY A 163 1.82 -14.02 -3.37
N PRO A 164 2.87 -14.61 -3.99
CA PRO A 164 3.76 -15.54 -3.31
C PRO A 164 4.52 -14.91 -2.13
N VAL A 165 4.86 -13.62 -2.21
CA VAL A 165 5.52 -12.90 -1.11
C VAL A 165 4.55 -12.76 0.06
N PHE A 166 3.31 -12.33 -0.20
CA PHE A 166 2.29 -12.21 0.84
C PHE A 166 1.87 -13.55 1.46
N TYR A 167 1.77 -14.61 0.65
CA TYR A 167 1.49 -15.96 1.14
C TYR A 167 2.56 -16.41 2.14
N ARG A 168 3.84 -16.22 1.79
CA ARG A 168 4.94 -16.56 2.69
C ARG A 168 4.93 -15.72 3.96
N LEU A 169 4.70 -14.41 3.87
CA LEU A 169 4.67 -13.53 5.03
C LEU A 169 3.51 -13.85 6.00
N PHE A 170 2.29 -13.98 5.48
CA PHE A 170 1.09 -13.96 6.32
C PHE A 170 0.42 -15.32 6.49
N VAL A 171 0.57 -16.24 5.53
CA VAL A 171 -0.09 -17.54 5.54
C VAL A 171 0.85 -18.62 6.02
N SER A 172 1.92 -18.92 5.28
CA SER A 172 2.88 -19.97 5.68
C SER A 172 3.90 -19.50 6.71
N ARG A 173 4.04 -18.18 6.89
CA ARG A 173 4.95 -17.52 7.86
C ARG A 173 6.41 -17.95 7.66
N GLU A 174 6.83 -18.02 6.41
CA GLU A 174 8.18 -18.29 5.98
C GLU A 174 8.97 -16.99 5.75
N GLY A 175 10.29 -17.09 5.79
CA GLY A 175 11.15 -15.98 5.38
C GLY A 175 11.00 -15.67 3.89
N VAL A 176 10.98 -14.38 3.55
CA VAL A 176 11.05 -13.89 2.18
C VAL A 176 12.42 -13.29 1.90
N THR A 177 12.92 -13.44 0.67
CA THR A 177 14.24 -12.98 0.28
C THR A 177 14.20 -12.31 -1.09
N PRO A 178 15.14 -11.39 -1.40
CA PRO A 178 15.27 -10.83 -2.74
C PRO A 178 15.49 -11.90 -3.81
N ALA A 179 16.23 -12.97 -3.49
CA ALA A 179 16.39 -14.11 -4.40
C ALA A 179 15.07 -14.82 -4.71
N GLY A 180 14.21 -14.99 -3.70
CA GLY A 180 12.85 -15.51 -3.89
C GLY A 180 11.99 -14.60 -4.76
N ALA A 181 12.05 -13.27 -4.53
CA ALA A 181 11.35 -12.28 -5.34
C ALA A 181 11.79 -12.33 -6.82
N ARG A 182 13.11 -12.50 -7.08
CA ARG A 182 13.65 -12.66 -8.45
C ARG A 182 13.11 -13.89 -9.16
N VAL A 183 13.03 -15.03 -8.48
CA VAL A 183 12.46 -16.26 -9.04
C VAL A 183 10.99 -16.06 -9.41
N THR A 184 10.22 -15.44 -8.52
CA THR A 184 8.80 -15.14 -8.77
C THR A 184 8.63 -14.17 -9.95
N ALA A 185 9.38 -13.07 -9.99
CA ALA A 185 9.34 -12.10 -11.08
C ALA A 185 9.64 -12.75 -12.44
N ARG A 186 10.68 -13.58 -12.51
CA ARG A 186 11.01 -14.35 -13.72
C ARG A 186 9.88 -15.29 -14.14
N ALA A 187 9.29 -16.03 -13.21
CA ALA A 187 8.21 -16.95 -13.51
C ALA A 187 6.96 -16.22 -14.05
N VAL A 188 6.59 -15.11 -13.43
CA VAL A 188 5.46 -14.27 -13.85
C VAL A 188 5.74 -13.62 -15.21
N ALA A 189 6.95 -13.11 -15.44
CA ALA A 189 7.35 -12.54 -16.72
C ALA A 189 7.27 -13.57 -17.86
N VAL A 190 7.71 -14.82 -17.63
CA VAL A 190 7.55 -15.92 -18.58
C VAL A 190 6.07 -16.20 -18.86
N ALA A 191 5.23 -16.31 -17.83
CA ALA A 191 3.80 -16.54 -18.02
C ALA A 191 3.11 -15.37 -18.77
N ALA A 192 3.52 -14.13 -18.51
CA ALA A 192 3.02 -12.95 -19.22
C ALA A 192 3.43 -12.93 -20.70
N ARG A 193 4.68 -13.29 -21.02
CA ARG A 193 5.17 -13.45 -22.40
C ARG A 193 4.33 -14.47 -23.18
N GLU A 194 3.93 -15.55 -22.53
CA GLU A 194 3.07 -16.60 -23.11
C GLU A 194 1.57 -16.22 -23.14
N GLY A 195 1.20 -15.04 -22.64
CA GLY A 195 -0.18 -14.55 -22.67
C GLY A 195 -1.11 -15.15 -21.62
N ALA A 196 -0.57 -15.70 -20.53
CA ALA A 196 -1.36 -16.31 -19.44
C ALA A 196 -2.29 -15.32 -18.73
N PHE A 197 -2.00 -14.01 -18.83
CA PHE A 197 -2.77 -12.94 -18.18
C PHE A 197 -3.69 -12.18 -19.15
N ARG A 198 -4.13 -12.81 -20.24
CA ARG A 198 -5.09 -12.20 -21.19
C ARG A 198 -6.51 -12.67 -20.90
N GLY A 199 -7.48 -11.77 -21.11
CA GLY A 199 -8.90 -12.12 -21.06
C GLY A 199 -9.36 -12.63 -19.70
N ILE A 200 -8.69 -12.22 -18.62
CA ILE A 200 -9.10 -12.57 -17.26
C ILE A 200 -10.42 -11.85 -16.97
N PRO A 201 -11.50 -12.57 -16.64
CA PRO A 201 -12.73 -11.93 -16.23
C PRO A 201 -12.51 -11.30 -14.86
N HIS A 202 -12.69 -9.98 -14.77
CA HIS A 202 -12.81 -9.32 -13.49
C HIS A 202 -14.16 -9.72 -12.89
N SER A 203 -14.18 -10.18 -11.64
CA SER A 203 -15.42 -10.28 -10.89
C SER A 203 -16.03 -8.88 -10.81
N GLU A 204 -17.22 -8.68 -11.39
CA GLU A 204 -18.02 -7.49 -11.12
C GLU A 204 -18.27 -7.44 -9.60
N ASP A 205 -17.95 -6.28 -9.00
CA ASP A 205 -18.12 -5.97 -7.57
C ASP A 205 -19.58 -6.17 -7.09
#